data_AF-A0A1V5RU48-F1
#
_entry.id   AF-A0A1V5RU48-F1
#
_cell.length_a   1.000
_cell.length_b   1.000
_cell.length_c   1.000
_cell.angle_alpha   90.00
_cell.angle_beta   90.00
_cell.angle_gamma   90.00
#
_symmetry.space_group_name_H-M   'P 1'
#
loop_
_entity.id
_entity.type
_entity.pdbx_description
1 polymer ?
#
loop_
_entity_poly.entity_id
_entity_poly.type
_entity_poly.pdbx_seq_one_letter_code
_entity_poly.pdbx_strand_id
1 'polypeptide(L)'
;MVPQIFDMVSHIWEMNHLSLNGEPVSHGFKVAIGTLISTAFITELLKLSTEDIKELIEMHKPETWEEREQKIQIAFEDSPALEGALKVCKAKFTKDLTKRHQILIKNWEKIKEKVTKQIIPFEELKAMYIEAKVPTQPKEIAVSKELFIKGVTLAQMIRTRYTSFDLAYELGLFESILKTVQENYFSEFAK
;
A
#
# COMPACT_ATOMS: atom_id res chain seq x y z
N MET A 1 -15.40 -10.71 -9.34
CA MET A 1 -15.53 -10.23 -7.95
C MET A 1 -14.14 -10.27 -7.33
N VAL A 2 -13.54 -9.10 -7.07
CA VAL A 2 -12.29 -8.78 -6.33
C VAL A 2 -11.03 -9.69 -6.46
N PRO A 3 -10.37 -9.87 -7.64
CA PRO A 3 -9.04 -10.50 -7.66
C PRO A 3 -7.87 -9.51 -7.70
N GLN A 4 -8.08 -8.24 -8.04
CA GLN A 4 -6.95 -7.39 -8.46
C GLN A 4 -6.57 -6.26 -7.48
N ILE A 5 -7.05 -6.27 -6.24
CA ILE A 5 -6.73 -5.21 -5.25
C ILE A 5 -5.42 -5.52 -4.52
N PHE A 6 -5.07 -6.80 -4.31
CA PHE A 6 -3.99 -7.20 -3.40
C PHE A 6 -2.67 -7.57 -4.06
N ASP A 7 -2.61 -7.57 -5.40
CA ASP A 7 -1.42 -7.93 -6.18
C ASP A 7 -0.40 -6.77 -6.30
N MET A 8 -0.53 -5.71 -5.52
CA MET A 8 0.26 -4.49 -5.72
C MET A 8 1.74 -4.68 -5.34
N VAL A 9 1.98 -5.27 -4.18
CA VAL A 9 3.33 -5.49 -3.64
C VAL A 9 4.01 -6.70 -4.28
N SER A 10 3.24 -7.75 -4.55
CA SER A 10 3.72 -8.96 -5.24
C SER A 10 4.28 -8.65 -6.61
N HIS A 11 3.63 -7.78 -7.38
CA HIS A 11 4.13 -7.40 -8.71
C HIS A 11 5.50 -6.69 -8.65
N ILE A 12 5.75 -5.88 -7.62
CA ILE A 12 7.07 -5.27 -7.42
C ILE A 12 8.12 -6.34 -7.10
N TRP A 13 7.79 -7.30 -6.22
CA TRP A 13 8.72 -8.38 -5.89
C TRP A 13 8.96 -9.35 -7.05
N GLU A 14 7.99 -9.54 -7.96
CA GLU A 14 8.21 -10.26 -9.22
C GLU A 14 9.21 -9.53 -10.12
N MET A 15 9.03 -8.22 -10.30
CA MET A 15 9.94 -7.40 -11.11
C MET A 15 11.35 -7.35 -10.54
N ASN A 16 11.50 -7.51 -9.23
CA ASN A 16 12.79 -7.58 -8.53
C ASN A 16 13.35 -9.01 -8.41
N HIS A 17 12.76 -10.00 -9.09
CA HIS A 17 13.20 -11.39 -9.09
C HIS A 17 13.39 -11.99 -7.68
N LEU A 18 12.45 -11.68 -6.77
CA LEU A 18 12.48 -12.18 -5.39
C LEU A 18 12.56 -13.72 -5.38
N SER A 19 13.65 -14.22 -4.80
CA SER A 19 13.94 -15.65 -4.69
C SER A 19 14.26 -16.04 -3.26
N LEU A 20 13.92 -17.27 -2.91
CA LEU A 20 14.23 -17.89 -1.64
C LEU A 20 15.06 -19.14 -1.95
N ASN A 21 16.29 -19.21 -1.43
CA ASN A 21 17.23 -20.31 -1.67
C ASN A 21 17.53 -20.59 -3.17
N GLY A 22 17.55 -19.53 -4.00
CA GLY A 22 17.81 -19.64 -5.44
C GLY A 22 16.59 -19.94 -6.31
N GLU A 23 15.43 -20.22 -5.70
CA GLU A 23 14.18 -20.47 -6.42
C GLU A 23 13.24 -19.25 -6.36
N PRO A 24 12.55 -18.89 -7.46
CA PRO A 24 11.56 -17.83 -7.45
C PRO A 24 10.46 -18.10 -6.42
N VAL A 25 10.17 -17.12 -5.56
CA VAL A 25 9.05 -17.25 -4.62
C VAL A 25 7.74 -17.33 -5.38
N SER A 26 6.85 -18.24 -4.97
CA SER A 26 5.51 -18.38 -5.57
C SER A 26 4.74 -17.06 -5.58
N HIS A 27 4.10 -16.76 -6.71
CA HIS A 27 3.24 -15.59 -6.86
C HIS A 27 2.16 -15.53 -5.76
N GLY A 28 1.54 -16.67 -5.44
CA GLY A 28 0.51 -16.74 -4.40
C GLY A 28 1.02 -16.36 -3.00
N PHE A 29 2.28 -16.69 -2.69
CA PHE A 29 2.91 -16.34 -1.42
C PHE A 29 3.21 -14.84 -1.33
N LYS A 30 3.64 -14.24 -2.44
CA LYS A 30 3.81 -12.78 -2.52
C LYS A 30 2.47 -12.06 -2.35
N VAL A 31 1.41 -12.55 -3.01
CA VAL A 31 0.05 -12.01 -2.90
C VAL A 31 -0.48 -12.14 -1.48
N ALA A 32 -0.18 -13.23 -0.77
CA ALA A 32 -0.58 -13.42 0.62
C ALA A 32 -0.05 -12.29 1.52
N ILE A 33 1.26 -12.05 1.50
CA ILE A 33 1.86 -10.95 2.28
C ILE A 33 1.33 -9.58 1.80
N GLY A 34 1.19 -9.37 0.48
CA GLY A 34 0.60 -8.15 -0.08
C GLY A 34 -0.82 -7.88 0.44
N THR A 35 -1.64 -8.93 0.57
CA THR A 35 -3.00 -8.84 1.11
C THR A 35 -3.00 -8.44 2.58
N LEU A 36 -2.10 -9.02 3.39
CA LEU A 36 -1.94 -8.65 4.80
C LEU A 36 -1.52 -7.18 4.93
N ILE A 37 -0.57 -6.71 4.10
CA ILE A 37 -0.15 -5.30 4.07
C ILE A 37 -1.32 -4.38 3.73
N SER A 38 -2.05 -4.65 2.65
CA SER A 38 -3.20 -3.84 2.26
C SER A 38 -4.29 -3.81 3.33
N THR A 39 -4.55 -4.97 3.97
CA THR A 39 -5.51 -5.07 5.07
C THR A 39 -5.06 -4.21 6.25
N ALA A 40 -3.79 -4.27 6.65
CA ALA A 40 -3.24 -3.45 7.72
C ALA A 40 -3.32 -1.95 7.42
N PHE A 41 -3.01 -1.52 6.19
CA PHE A 41 -3.19 -0.13 5.75
C PHE A 41 -4.64 0.33 5.88
N ILE A 42 -5.58 -0.51 5.45
CA ILE A 42 -7.01 -0.19 5.56
C ILE A 42 -7.42 -0.13 7.03
N THR A 43 -6.95 -1.07 7.86
CA THR A 43 -7.19 -1.04 9.31
C THR A 43 -6.71 0.26 9.95
N GLU A 44 -5.52 0.75 9.62
CA GLU A 44 -5.03 2.03 10.14
C GLU A 44 -5.87 3.22 9.66
N LEU A 45 -6.22 3.28 8.36
CA LEU A 45 -7.06 4.34 7.84
C LEU A 45 -8.46 4.35 8.48
N LEU A 46 -9.06 3.19 8.73
CA LEU A 46 -10.40 3.09 9.32
C LEU A 46 -10.47 3.58 10.77
N LYS A 47 -9.33 3.76 11.46
CA LYS A 47 -9.29 4.37 12.81
C LYS A 47 -9.65 5.86 12.77
N LEU A 48 -9.44 6.53 11.64
CA LEU A 48 -9.69 7.96 11.49
C LEU A 48 -11.19 8.27 11.58
N SER A 49 -11.53 9.29 12.34
CA SER A 49 -12.84 9.95 12.33
C SER A 49 -12.98 10.90 11.15
N THR A 50 -14.21 11.36 10.89
CA THR A 50 -14.43 12.38 9.85
C THR A 50 -13.70 13.69 10.19
N GLU A 51 -13.56 14.02 11.48
CA GLU A 51 -12.82 15.19 11.96
C GLU A 51 -11.31 15.04 11.72
N ASP A 52 -10.72 13.88 12.01
CA ASP A 52 -9.29 13.62 11.72
C ASP A 52 -8.98 13.83 10.23
N ILE A 53 -9.87 13.35 9.35
CA ILE A 53 -9.72 13.54 7.89
C ILE A 53 -9.71 15.02 7.51
N LYS A 54 -10.58 15.85 8.12
CA LYS A 54 -10.60 17.30 7.85
C LYS A 54 -9.30 17.95 8.30
N GLU A 55 -8.84 17.66 9.51
CA GLU A 55 -7.61 18.22 10.06
C GLU A 55 -6.39 17.83 9.22
N LEU A 56 -6.29 16.56 8.81
CA LEU A 56 -5.21 16.09 7.93
C LEU A 56 -5.21 16.81 6.58
N ILE A 57 -6.39 17.02 5.97
CA ILE A 57 -6.51 17.74 4.70
C ILE A 57 -6.09 19.21 4.84
N GLU A 58 -6.39 19.86 5.97
CA GLU A 58 -6.01 21.25 6.23
C GLU A 58 -4.51 21.40 6.51
N MET A 59 -3.91 20.46 7.26
CA MET A 59 -2.49 20.48 7.60
C MET A 59 -1.58 19.99 6.47
N HIS A 60 -2.04 19.01 5.68
CA HIS A 60 -1.22 18.40 4.64
C HIS A 60 -1.23 19.27 3.39
N LYS A 61 -0.09 19.90 3.11
CA LYS A 61 0.15 20.57 1.84
C LYS A 61 0.46 19.51 0.77
N PRO A 62 -0.37 19.34 -0.27
CA PRO A 62 -0.08 18.39 -1.33
C PRO A 62 1.22 18.77 -2.04
N GLU A 63 2.02 17.76 -2.39
CA GLU A 63 3.24 17.99 -3.15
C GLU A 63 2.94 18.46 -4.57
N THR A 64 3.86 19.27 -5.10
CA THR A 64 3.87 19.66 -6.51
C THR A 64 4.19 18.47 -7.40
N TRP A 65 3.91 18.61 -8.71
CA TRP A 65 4.26 17.54 -9.64
C TRP A 65 5.78 17.35 -9.71
N GLU A 66 6.53 18.44 -9.65
CA GLU A 66 7.98 18.47 -9.71
C GLU A 66 8.60 17.71 -8.51
N GLU A 67 8.10 17.94 -7.30
CA GLU A 67 8.49 17.19 -6.10
C GLU A 67 8.12 15.70 -6.23
N ARG A 68 6.91 15.41 -6.72
CA ARG A 68 6.45 14.03 -6.94
C ARG A 68 7.32 13.30 -7.95
N GLU A 69 7.64 13.96 -9.06
CA GLU A 69 8.44 13.42 -10.14
C GLU A 69 9.85 13.08 -9.66
N GLN A 70 10.48 13.96 -8.89
CA GLN A 70 11.79 13.68 -8.27
C GLN A 70 11.74 12.44 -7.37
N LYS A 71 10.70 12.31 -6.53
CA LYS A 71 10.54 11.12 -5.68
C LYS A 71 10.37 9.83 -6.50
N ILE A 72 9.62 9.88 -7.60
CA ILE A 72 9.45 8.73 -8.50
C ILE A 72 10.78 8.38 -9.17
N GLN A 73 11.52 9.38 -9.66
CA GLN A 73 12.84 9.17 -10.27
C GLN A 73 13.82 8.50 -9.31
N ILE A 74 13.87 8.95 -8.05
CA ILE A 74 14.71 8.33 -7.01
C ILE A 74 14.22 6.91 -6.69
N ALA A 75 12.91 6.71 -6.54
CA ALA A 75 12.36 5.41 -6.14
C ALA A 75 12.56 4.32 -7.21
N PHE A 76 12.52 4.71 -8.49
CA PHE A 76 12.71 3.85 -9.65
C PHE A 76 14.07 4.06 -10.33
N GLU A 77 15.07 4.56 -9.61
CA GLU A 77 16.43 4.69 -10.13
C GLU A 77 16.90 3.33 -10.69
N ASP A 78 17.45 3.35 -11.91
CA ASP A 78 17.88 2.19 -12.69
C ASP A 78 16.80 1.12 -12.97
N SER A 79 15.52 1.43 -12.73
CA SER A 79 14.42 0.52 -13.03
C SER A 79 13.84 0.75 -14.42
N PRO A 80 13.65 -0.29 -15.26
CA PRO A 80 12.95 -0.15 -16.54
C PRO A 80 11.46 0.24 -16.36
N ALA A 81 10.95 0.22 -15.12
CA ALA A 81 9.59 0.60 -14.80
C ALA A 81 9.37 2.12 -14.66
N LEU A 82 10.44 2.92 -14.65
CA LEU A 82 10.38 4.36 -14.36
C LEU A 82 9.40 5.11 -15.26
N GLU A 83 9.49 4.94 -16.58
CA GLU A 83 8.61 5.63 -17.53
C GLU A 83 7.13 5.26 -17.30
N GLY A 84 6.86 3.97 -17.05
CA GLY A 84 5.53 3.49 -16.72
C GLY A 84 4.99 4.10 -15.42
N ALA A 85 5.82 4.14 -14.37
CA ALA A 85 5.47 4.73 -13.08
C ALA A 85 5.19 6.24 -13.20
N LEU A 86 6.01 6.98 -13.95
CA LEU A 86 5.80 8.40 -14.25
C LEU A 86 4.47 8.62 -14.96
N LYS A 87 4.17 7.83 -16.01
CA LYS A 87 2.91 7.93 -16.76
C LYS A 87 1.70 7.66 -15.86
N VAL A 88 1.76 6.62 -15.03
CA VAL A 88 0.68 6.26 -14.09
C VAL A 88 0.49 7.34 -13.05
N CYS A 89 1.56 7.80 -12.40
CA CYS A 89 1.49 8.85 -11.39
C CYS A 89 1.01 10.16 -11.99
N LYS A 90 1.48 10.55 -13.18
CA LYS A 90 1.03 11.77 -13.87
C LYS A 90 -0.46 11.72 -14.19
N ALA A 91 -0.96 10.57 -14.64
CA ALA A 91 -2.37 10.40 -14.94
C ALA A 91 -3.27 10.49 -13.69
N LYS A 92 -2.76 10.04 -12.52
CA LYS A 92 -3.47 10.15 -11.23
C LYS A 92 -3.33 11.54 -10.59
N PHE A 93 -2.25 12.25 -10.88
CA PHE A 93 -1.92 13.51 -10.25
C PHE A 93 -2.92 14.60 -10.62
N THR A 94 -3.53 15.22 -9.61
CA THR A 94 -4.40 16.38 -9.76
C THR A 94 -3.91 17.51 -8.87
N LYS A 95 -3.86 18.72 -9.41
CA LYS A 95 -3.51 19.92 -8.64
C LYS A 95 -4.66 20.37 -7.72
N ASP A 96 -5.89 19.99 -8.05
CA ASP A 96 -7.07 20.31 -7.26
C ASP A 96 -7.68 19.02 -6.70
N LEU A 97 -7.52 18.82 -5.40
CA LEU A 97 -8.12 17.73 -4.64
C LEU A 97 -9.42 18.15 -3.93
N THR A 98 -9.83 19.43 -4.02
CA THR A 98 -10.94 20.00 -3.25
C THR A 98 -12.23 19.20 -3.40
N LYS A 99 -12.62 18.88 -4.64
CA LYS A 99 -13.82 18.08 -4.91
C LYS A 99 -13.71 16.67 -4.34
N ARG A 100 -12.53 16.04 -4.42
CA ARG A 100 -12.27 14.70 -3.89
C ARG A 100 -12.36 14.71 -2.36
N HIS A 101 -11.74 15.68 -1.72
CA HIS A 101 -11.79 15.91 -0.28
C HIS A 101 -13.22 16.11 0.22
N GLN A 102 -14.02 16.96 -0.46
CA GLN A 102 -15.43 17.16 -0.11
C GLN A 102 -16.25 15.87 -0.21
N ILE A 103 -16.03 15.07 -1.27
CA ILE A 103 -16.70 13.76 -1.43
C ILE A 103 -16.26 12.80 -0.32
N LEU A 104 -14.96 12.75 -0.01
CA LEU A 104 -14.40 11.90 1.03
C LEU A 104 -15.02 12.24 2.39
N ILE A 105 -14.93 13.51 2.83
CA ILE A 105 -15.46 13.99 4.11
C ILE A 105 -16.97 13.69 4.21
N LYS A 106 -17.75 14.02 3.17
CA LYS A 106 -19.20 13.80 3.17
C LYS A 106 -19.58 12.33 3.33
N ASN A 107 -18.76 11.41 2.83
CA ASN A 107 -19.09 9.99 2.75
C ASN A 107 -18.24 9.11 3.67
N TRP A 108 -17.36 9.67 4.50
CA TRP A 108 -16.33 8.91 5.21
C TRP A 108 -16.90 7.81 6.10
N GLU A 109 -17.86 8.13 6.97
CA GLU A 109 -18.50 7.11 7.83
C GLU A 109 -19.20 6.01 7.03
N LYS A 110 -19.82 6.36 5.90
CA LYS A 110 -20.44 5.38 4.99
C LYS A 110 -19.41 4.51 4.28
N ILE A 111 -18.25 5.08 3.92
CA ILE A 111 -17.12 4.33 3.36
C ILE A 111 -16.60 3.36 4.42
N LYS A 112 -16.35 3.85 5.65
CA LYS A 112 -15.89 3.03 6.79
C LYS A 112 -16.81 1.83 7.03
N GLU A 113 -18.12 2.08 7.12
CA GLU A 113 -19.12 1.03 7.31
C GLU A 113 -19.06 -0.01 6.18
N LYS A 114 -19.04 0.44 4.92
CA LYS A 114 -19.02 -0.46 3.75
C LYS A 114 -17.75 -1.27 3.63
N VAL A 115 -16.60 -0.67 3.94
CA VAL A 115 -15.29 -1.34 3.86
C VAL A 115 -15.19 -2.38 4.99
N THR A 116 -15.60 -2.01 6.21
CA THR A 116 -15.60 -2.92 7.37
C THR A 116 -16.45 -4.17 7.11
N LYS A 117 -17.59 -4.03 6.40
CA LYS A 117 -18.45 -5.17 6.02
C LYS A 117 -17.86 -6.08 4.93
N GLN A 118 -16.83 -5.65 4.21
CA GLN A 118 -16.27 -6.38 3.07
C GLN A 118 -14.88 -6.97 3.35
N ILE A 119 -14.19 -6.49 4.39
CA ILE A 119 -12.81 -6.88 4.67
C ILE A 119 -12.76 -7.76 5.92
N ILE A 120 -12.05 -8.87 5.80
CA ILE A 120 -11.72 -9.74 6.91
C ILE A 120 -10.68 -9.00 7.79
N PRO A 121 -10.92 -8.85 9.11
CA PRO A 121 -9.96 -8.22 10.01
C PRO A 121 -8.57 -8.87 9.94
N PHE A 122 -7.51 -8.08 10.13
CA PHE A 122 -6.13 -8.54 9.96
C PHE A 122 -5.81 -9.83 10.72
N GLU A 123 -6.15 -9.88 12.02
CA GLU A 123 -5.85 -11.05 12.87
C GLU A 123 -6.62 -12.31 12.42
N GLU A 124 -7.86 -12.14 11.96
CA GLU A 124 -8.66 -13.24 11.44
C GLU A 124 -8.09 -13.75 10.10
N LEU A 125 -7.74 -12.83 9.19
CA LEU A 125 -7.11 -13.17 7.91
C LEU A 125 -5.76 -13.89 8.13
N LYS A 126 -4.96 -13.41 9.08
CA LYS A 126 -3.68 -14.02 9.46
C LYS A 126 -3.89 -15.43 10.03
N ALA A 127 -4.88 -15.62 10.91
CA ALA A 127 -5.22 -16.93 11.43
C ALA A 127 -5.64 -17.91 10.32
N MET A 128 -6.46 -17.46 9.36
CA MET A 128 -6.84 -18.27 8.18
C MET A 128 -5.61 -18.68 7.35
N TYR A 129 -4.63 -17.78 7.17
CA TYR A 129 -3.41 -18.09 6.43
C TYR A 129 -2.53 -19.09 7.17
N ILE A 130 -2.42 -18.99 8.50
CA ILE A 130 -1.71 -19.97 9.32
C ILE A 130 -2.34 -21.36 9.17
N GLU A 131 -3.68 -21.46 9.26
CA GLU A 131 -4.40 -22.72 9.08
C GLU A 131 -4.19 -23.31 7.67
N ALA A 132 -4.20 -22.45 6.65
CA ALA A 132 -3.94 -22.82 5.26
C ALA A 132 -2.44 -23.06 4.93
N LYS A 133 -1.53 -22.89 5.89
CA LYS A 133 -0.06 -22.99 5.72
C LYS A 133 0.47 -22.04 4.65
N VAL A 134 -0.10 -20.85 4.58
CA VAL A 134 0.31 -19.75 3.70
C VAL A 134 1.21 -18.79 4.49
N PRO A 135 2.28 -18.23 3.88
CA PRO A 135 3.16 -17.28 4.56
C PRO A 135 2.41 -16.08 5.16
N THR A 136 2.80 -15.71 6.38
CA THR A 136 2.25 -14.55 7.12
C THR A 136 3.29 -13.54 7.55
N GLN A 137 4.58 -13.88 7.45
CA GLN A 137 5.71 -13.03 7.76
C GLN A 137 6.60 -12.80 6.52
N PRO A 138 7.13 -11.59 6.32
CA PRO A 138 8.05 -11.27 5.23
C PRO A 138 9.26 -12.21 5.14
N LYS A 139 9.82 -12.63 6.28
CA LYS A 139 10.94 -13.58 6.33
C LYS A 139 10.67 -14.90 5.61
N GLU A 140 9.42 -15.40 5.65
CA GLU A 140 9.04 -16.67 5.02
C GLU A 140 9.14 -16.64 3.48
N ILE A 141 9.18 -15.44 2.91
CA ILE A 141 9.35 -15.20 1.46
C ILE A 141 10.63 -14.44 1.13
N ALA A 142 11.65 -14.49 2.00
CA ALA A 142 12.94 -13.82 1.83
C ALA A 142 12.87 -12.27 1.71
N VAL A 143 11.80 -11.64 2.23
CA VAL A 143 11.68 -10.18 2.18
C VAL A 143 12.35 -9.56 3.41
N SER A 144 13.36 -8.72 3.18
CA SER A 144 13.99 -7.87 4.21
C SER A 144 13.12 -6.65 4.52
N LYS A 145 13.46 -5.89 5.57
CA LYS A 145 12.73 -4.65 5.90
C LYS A 145 12.83 -3.62 4.79
N GLU A 146 14.00 -3.50 4.17
CA GLU A 146 14.28 -2.57 3.08
C GLU A 146 13.46 -2.95 1.83
N LEU A 147 13.41 -4.24 1.48
CA LEU A 147 12.59 -4.75 0.39
C LEU A 147 11.08 -4.63 0.66
N PHE A 148 10.67 -4.72 1.93
CA PHE A 148 9.30 -4.46 2.34
C PHE A 148 8.93 -3.00 2.11
N ILE A 149 9.69 -2.06 2.66
CA ILE A 149 9.46 -0.62 2.51
C ILE A 149 9.48 -0.23 1.03
N LYS A 150 10.52 -0.65 0.30
CA LYS A 150 10.63 -0.41 -1.15
C LYS A 150 9.43 -1.00 -1.90
N GLY A 151 9.07 -2.24 -1.59
CA GLY A 151 7.93 -2.94 -2.19
C GLY A 151 6.63 -2.16 -2.07
N VAL A 152 6.30 -1.72 -0.85
CA VAL A 152 5.05 -0.99 -0.58
C VAL A 152 5.07 0.41 -1.19
N THR A 153 6.19 1.13 -1.10
CA THR A 153 6.34 2.47 -1.70
C THR A 153 6.16 2.43 -3.22
N LEU A 154 6.84 1.50 -3.91
CA LEU A 154 6.72 1.39 -5.36
C LEU A 154 5.32 0.89 -5.77
N ALA A 155 4.71 0.00 -4.98
CA ALA A 155 3.36 -0.50 -5.24
C ALA A 155 2.32 0.62 -5.36
N GLN A 156 2.46 1.70 -4.58
CA GLN A 156 1.59 2.88 -4.66
C GLN A 156 1.74 3.63 -6.00
N MET A 157 2.89 3.55 -6.65
CA MET A 157 3.24 4.31 -7.85
C MET A 157 2.95 3.60 -9.18
N ILE A 158 2.84 2.26 -9.19
CA ILE A 158 2.71 1.48 -10.44
C ILE A 158 1.27 1.17 -10.88
N ARG A 159 0.26 1.41 -10.04
CA ARG A 159 -1.14 1.04 -10.35
C ARG A 159 -1.97 2.24 -10.79
N THR A 160 -2.77 2.03 -11.83
CA THR A 160 -3.70 3.02 -12.41
C THR A 160 -4.97 3.23 -11.58
N ARG A 161 -5.35 2.24 -10.77
CA ARG A 161 -6.50 2.33 -9.87
C ARG A 161 -6.13 3.10 -8.60
N TYR A 162 -7.11 3.81 -8.04
CA TYR A 162 -7.02 4.47 -6.75
C TYR A 162 -7.22 3.46 -5.61
N THR A 163 -6.31 3.40 -4.64
CA THR A 163 -6.33 2.42 -3.54
C THR A 163 -6.16 3.08 -2.17
N SER A 164 -6.15 2.27 -1.10
CA SER A 164 -5.86 2.76 0.26
C SER A 164 -4.48 3.41 0.37
N PHE A 165 -3.50 3.00 -0.44
CA PHE A 165 -2.18 3.61 -0.49
C PHE A 165 -2.24 5.02 -1.06
N ASP A 166 -3.07 5.25 -2.09
CA ASP A 166 -3.29 6.58 -2.65
C ASP A 166 -4.00 7.50 -1.66
N LEU A 167 -5.01 6.98 -0.94
CA LEU A 167 -5.68 7.75 0.11
C LEU A 167 -4.73 8.13 1.24
N ALA A 168 -3.93 7.18 1.74
CA ALA A 168 -2.92 7.46 2.76
C ALA A 168 -1.90 8.50 2.29
N TYR A 169 -1.49 8.42 1.02
CA TYR A 169 -0.60 9.39 0.40
C TYR A 169 -1.23 10.79 0.30
N GLU A 170 -2.47 10.91 -0.17
CA GLU A 170 -3.17 12.21 -0.29
C GLU A 170 -3.44 12.87 1.07
N LEU A 171 -3.53 12.09 2.15
CA LEU A 171 -3.68 12.57 3.52
C LEU A 171 -2.34 12.81 4.24
N GLY A 172 -1.20 12.57 3.58
CA GLY A 172 0.12 12.70 4.20
C GLY A 172 0.44 11.66 5.28
N LEU A 173 -0.24 10.51 5.25
CA LEU A 173 -0.13 9.43 6.22
C LEU A 173 0.61 8.20 5.69
N PHE A 174 1.03 8.18 4.42
CA PHE A 174 1.56 6.96 3.80
C PHE A 174 2.80 6.43 4.55
N GLU A 175 3.77 7.29 4.82
CA GLU A 175 5.02 6.93 5.50
C GLU A 175 4.79 6.53 6.97
N SER A 176 3.90 7.24 7.67
CA SER A 176 3.58 6.94 9.07
C SER A 176 2.85 5.59 9.19
N ILE A 177 1.85 5.34 8.34
CA ILE A 177 1.15 4.07 8.29
C ILE A 177 2.10 2.95 7.84
N LEU A 178 2.95 3.16 6.83
CA LEU A 178 3.92 2.14 6.41
C LEU A 178 4.82 1.72 7.57
N LYS A 179 5.31 2.68 8.35
CA LYS A 179 6.09 2.41 9.55
C LYS A 179 5.29 1.61 10.58
N THR A 180 4.06 2.04 10.89
CA THR A 180 3.16 1.32 11.81
C THR A 180 2.88 -0.11 11.34
N VAL A 181 2.64 -0.32 10.05
CA VAL A 181 2.40 -1.64 9.46
C VAL A 181 3.65 -2.52 9.60
N GLN A 182 4.83 -1.99 9.25
CA GLN A 182 6.08 -2.70 9.35
C GLN A 182 6.48 -3.05 10.81
N GLU A 183 6.13 -2.22 11.79
CA GLU A 183 6.50 -2.41 13.20
C GLU A 183 5.48 -3.24 14.00
N ASN A 184 4.19 -3.04 13.75
CA ASN A 184 3.13 -3.59 14.62
C ASN A 184 2.47 -4.85 14.05
N TYR A 185 2.51 -5.05 12.73
CA TYR A 185 1.78 -6.16 12.08
C TYR A 185 2.70 -7.32 11.66
N PHE A 186 4.00 -7.03 11.47
CA PHE A 186 5.01 -7.99 11.05
C PHE A 186 6.19 -7.97 12.02
N SER A 187 6.63 -9.15 12.46
CA SER A 187 7.68 -9.30 13.48
C SER A 187 8.98 -9.87 12.91
N GLU A 188 8.92 -10.54 11.76
CA GLU A 188 10.05 -11.27 11.20
C GLU A 188 10.35 -10.85 9.76
N PHE A 189 11.60 -10.45 9.54
CA PHE A 189 12.14 -10.07 8.22
C PHE A 189 13.39 -10.88 7.90
N ALA A 190 13.67 -11.05 6.60
CA ALA A 190 14.92 -11.61 6.16
C ALA A 190 16.10 -10.70 6.53
N LYS A 191 17.30 -11.31 6.61
CA LYS A 191 18.56 -10.58 6.84
C LYS A 191 18.98 -9.81 5.61
#